data_AF-A0A314V172-F1
#
_entry.id   AF-A0A314V172-F1
#
_cell.length_a   1.000
_cell.length_b   1.000
_cell.length_c   1.000
_cell.angle_alpha   90.00
_cell.angle_beta   90.00
_cell.angle_gamma   90.00
#
_symmetry.space_group_name_H-M   'P 1'
#
loop_
_entity.id
_entity.type
_entity.pdbx_description
1 polymer ?
#
loop_
_entity_poly.entity_id
_entity_poly.type
_entity_poly.pdbx_seq_one_letter_code
_entity_poly.pdbx_strand_id
1 'polypeptide(L)'
;MAASGFEGFEKRLELHFFGDDPKNMGTLGLGLRLLDFDSIQEVLDEVQCTVVSAVANHYFDAYVLSESSLFVYPTKIIIKTCGTTQLLKSIPPLLRHASLDLGLTLSSCRYTRGNFIFPRAQPFPYTNFQNEVVYLEESLPAALCYRKASVMPSKTPSHAWHVFSASTQNTTCRFGDSDDDDLYTLEICMTELDRDLARNFFRRPGDDKNGDSAGKEMTELTGISQINPRALICDFAFDPCGYSMNGIDGDRHSTIHVTPEDGYSYASFECVGSVYDDREDVVRMLKKVVQVFRPATMSVSTTCASHEAWTRVAGALEPLGLKCRSCAADEFPAAGTVVYQTFVDRRSNNYNNKS
;
A
#
# COMPACT_ATOMS: atom_id res chain seq x y z
N MET A 1 1.98 -23.56 6.15
CA MET A 1 1.22 -23.28 4.91
C MET A 1 -0.19 -23.80 5.11
N ALA A 2 -1.20 -22.93 5.07
CA ALA A 2 -2.60 -23.39 5.09
C ALA A 2 -2.88 -24.29 3.88
N ALA A 3 -3.90 -25.15 3.96
CA ALA A 3 -4.32 -25.97 2.82
C ALA A 3 -4.82 -25.12 1.62
N SER A 4 -5.14 -23.84 1.88
CA SER A 4 -5.33 -22.77 0.91
C SER A 4 -4.03 -21.96 0.78
N GLY A 5 -3.65 -21.54 -0.43
CA GLY A 5 -2.42 -20.76 -0.69
C GLY A 5 -2.30 -19.45 0.11
N PHE A 6 -1.22 -18.71 -0.13
CA PHE A 6 -0.94 -17.44 0.54
C PHE A 6 -1.79 -16.29 -0.01
N GLU A 7 -2.43 -15.50 0.87
CA GLU A 7 -3.19 -14.32 0.45
C GLU A 7 -2.25 -13.15 0.16
N GLY A 8 -1.99 -12.87 -1.11
CA GLY A 8 -1.20 -11.72 -1.52
C GLY A 8 -1.92 -10.38 -1.35
N PHE A 9 -3.25 -10.31 -1.51
CA PHE A 9 -3.95 -9.03 -1.44
C PHE A 9 -3.81 -8.37 -0.08
N GLU A 10 -3.40 -7.11 -0.15
CA GLU A 10 -3.04 -6.36 1.04
C GLU A 10 -4.23 -5.59 1.62
N LYS A 11 -4.11 -5.36 2.92
CA LYS A 11 -4.90 -4.43 3.70
C LYS A 11 -4.00 -3.22 3.97
N ARG A 12 -4.49 -2.01 3.74
CA ARG A 12 -3.73 -0.78 3.95
C ARG A 12 -4.47 0.13 4.91
N LEU A 13 -3.78 0.59 5.94
CA LEU A 13 -4.27 1.54 6.93
C LEU A 13 -3.36 2.76 6.96
N GLU A 14 -3.94 3.94 6.84
CA GLU A 14 -3.26 5.22 6.94
C GLU A 14 -3.96 6.10 7.97
N LEU A 15 -3.21 6.58 8.95
CA LEU A 15 -3.70 7.42 10.03
C LEU A 15 -2.91 8.74 10.04
N HIS A 16 -3.62 9.86 10.10
CA HIS A 16 -3.02 11.19 10.26
C HIS A 16 -3.34 11.77 11.62
N PHE A 17 -2.42 12.57 12.14
CA PHE A 17 -2.49 13.16 13.47
C PHE A 17 -2.17 14.66 13.43
N PHE A 18 -2.72 15.42 14.38
CA PHE A 18 -2.31 16.79 14.71
C PHE A 18 -2.16 16.91 16.22
N GLY A 19 -1.46 17.94 16.71
CA GLY A 19 -1.39 18.23 18.14
C GLY A 19 -0.24 19.15 18.48
N ASP A 20 -0.34 19.79 19.65
CA ASP A 20 0.77 20.52 20.26
C ASP A 20 1.66 19.49 20.96
N ASP A 21 2.86 19.26 20.44
CA ASP A 21 3.85 18.40 21.10
C ASP A 21 4.24 19.03 22.45
N PRO A 22 3.82 18.47 23.60
CA PRO A 22 4.07 19.08 24.91
C PRO A 22 5.55 19.05 25.30
N LYS A 23 6.40 18.33 24.55
CA LYS A 23 7.86 18.25 24.74
C LYS A 23 8.64 19.18 23.79
N ASN A 24 7.99 19.85 22.83
CA ASN A 24 8.63 20.75 21.86
C ASN A 24 8.73 22.21 22.29
N MET A 25 9.35 22.45 23.45
CA MET A 25 10.13 23.69 23.63
C MET A 25 11.62 23.45 23.28
N GLY A 26 11.95 22.31 22.65
CA GLY A 26 13.32 21.97 22.24
C GLY A 26 13.51 20.83 21.22
N THR A 27 12.51 19.99 20.93
CA THR A 27 12.61 18.93 19.91
C THR A 27 11.96 19.36 18.58
N LEU A 28 12.63 19.11 17.45
CA LEU A 28 12.20 19.55 16.13
C LEU A 28 11.09 18.66 15.56
N GLY A 29 9.80 18.91 15.84
CA GLY A 29 8.68 18.44 15.01
C GLY A 29 8.71 16.97 14.57
N LEU A 30 9.31 16.08 15.38
CA LEU A 30 9.53 14.67 15.03
C LEU A 30 8.24 13.84 15.17
N GLY A 31 7.29 14.31 15.99
CA GLY A 31 5.95 13.73 16.11
C GLY A 31 5.99 12.22 16.39
N LEU A 32 5.26 11.42 15.61
CA LEU A 32 5.21 9.96 15.74
C LEU A 32 6.58 9.27 15.63
N ARG A 33 7.60 9.92 15.07
CA ARG A 33 8.97 9.36 15.03
C ARG A 33 9.65 9.32 16.40
N LEU A 34 9.01 9.91 17.42
CA LEU A 34 9.40 9.79 18.82
C LEU A 34 8.85 8.54 19.51
N LEU A 35 8.02 7.74 18.83
CA LEU A 35 7.64 6.42 19.30
C LEU A 35 8.89 5.57 19.45
N ASP A 36 9.12 5.03 20.64
CA ASP A 36 10.21 4.09 20.85
C ASP A 36 9.93 2.74 20.16
N PHE A 37 10.99 1.95 20.01
CA PHE A 37 10.90 0.66 19.33
C PHE A 37 9.96 -0.31 20.07
N ASP A 38 9.90 -0.24 21.40
CA ASP A 38 9.02 -1.09 22.21
C ASP A 38 7.54 -0.79 21.95
N SER A 39 7.18 0.49 21.81
CA SER A 39 5.82 0.92 21.44
C SER A 39 5.46 0.48 20.01
N ILE A 40 6.40 0.58 19.07
CA ILE A 40 6.22 0.05 17.71
C ILE A 40 6.03 -1.47 17.75
N GLN A 41 6.85 -2.19 18.54
CA GLN A 41 6.76 -3.63 18.67
C GLN A 41 5.43 -4.08 19.28
N GLU A 42 4.91 -3.38 20.29
CA GLU A 42 3.59 -3.67 20.88
C GLU A 42 2.47 -3.59 19.82
N VAL A 43 2.52 -2.57 18.94
CA VAL A 43 1.58 -2.43 17.82
C VAL A 43 1.74 -3.57 16.81
N LEU A 44 2.98 -3.95 16.48
CA LEU A 44 3.27 -4.99 15.51
C LEU A 44 2.90 -6.40 16.03
N ASP A 45 3.02 -6.64 17.34
CA ASP A 45 2.63 -7.90 17.98
C ASP A 45 1.12 -8.14 17.88
N GLU A 46 0.29 -7.10 18.03
CA GLU A 46 -1.18 -7.17 17.86
C GLU A 46 -1.59 -7.61 16.45
N VAL A 47 -0.75 -7.30 15.45
CA VAL A 47 -0.95 -7.70 14.05
C VAL A 47 -0.01 -8.82 13.61
N GLN A 48 0.71 -9.46 14.55
CA GLN A 48 1.58 -10.61 14.31
C GLN A 48 2.65 -10.36 13.23
N CYS A 49 3.19 -9.15 13.18
CA CYS A 49 4.25 -8.76 12.27
C CYS A 49 5.56 -8.55 13.03
N THR A 50 6.69 -8.79 12.37
CA THR A 50 8.02 -8.46 12.92
C THR A 50 8.79 -7.58 11.97
N VAL A 51 9.61 -6.66 12.50
CA VAL A 51 10.55 -5.88 11.69
C VAL A 51 11.68 -6.80 11.23
N VAL A 52 11.90 -6.87 9.92
CA VAL A 52 12.99 -7.65 9.32
C VAL A 52 14.12 -6.77 8.78
N SER A 53 13.79 -5.55 8.36
CA SER A 53 14.79 -4.56 7.92
C SER A 53 14.23 -3.15 8.09
N ALA A 54 15.09 -2.14 8.18
CA ALA A 54 14.70 -0.77 8.43
C ALA A 54 15.60 0.24 7.71
N VAL A 55 15.01 1.34 7.28
CA VAL A 55 15.71 2.48 6.70
C VAL A 55 15.02 3.77 7.12
N ALA A 56 15.77 4.86 7.25
CA ALA A 56 15.22 6.15 7.64
C ALA A 56 15.89 7.28 6.86
N ASN A 57 15.20 8.41 6.75
CA ASN A 57 15.77 9.68 6.31
C ASN A 57 15.31 10.82 7.22
N HIS A 58 15.52 12.07 6.80
CA HIS A 58 15.12 13.22 7.61
C HIS A 58 13.60 13.45 7.66
N TYR A 59 12.82 12.84 6.77
CA TYR A 59 11.36 12.97 6.73
C TYR A 59 10.64 11.86 7.50
N PHE A 60 11.03 10.59 7.33
CA PHE A 60 10.31 9.47 7.92
C PHE A 60 11.19 8.23 8.12
N ASP A 61 10.65 7.29 8.90
CA ASP A 61 11.23 5.97 9.13
C ASP A 61 10.40 4.90 8.40
N ALA A 62 11.06 3.94 7.77
CA ALA A 62 10.44 2.88 6.97
C ALA A 62 10.94 1.51 7.42
N TYR A 63 10.00 0.62 7.73
CA TYR A 63 10.27 -0.72 8.24
C TYR A 63 9.71 -1.75 7.27
N VAL A 64 10.58 -2.62 6.78
CA VAL A 64 10.17 -3.85 6.10
C VAL A 64 9.77 -4.82 7.20
N LEU A 65 8.55 -5.32 7.13
CA LEU A 65 8.01 -6.28 8.07
C LEU A 65 8.03 -7.68 7.44
N SER A 66 7.72 -8.71 8.23
CA SER A 66 7.43 -10.07 7.76
C SER A 66 6.29 -10.07 6.73
N GLU A 67 6.64 -9.86 5.47
CA GLU A 67 5.76 -9.73 4.28
C GLU A 67 4.86 -8.48 4.30
N SER A 68 5.31 -7.38 4.89
CA SER A 68 4.47 -6.18 5.08
C SER A 68 5.35 -4.92 5.16
N SER A 69 4.74 -3.73 5.27
CA SER A 69 5.48 -2.46 5.41
C SER A 69 4.85 -1.52 6.42
N LEU A 70 5.69 -0.78 7.13
CA LEU A 70 5.32 0.29 8.05
C LEU A 70 6.11 1.56 7.71
N PHE A 71 5.43 2.69 7.61
CA PHE A 71 6.02 4.02 7.41
C PHE A 71 5.59 4.97 8.52
N VAL A 72 6.55 5.62 9.18
CA VAL A 72 6.33 6.53 10.31
C VAL A 72 6.85 7.92 9.97
N TYR A 73 5.95 8.82 9.60
CA TYR A 73 6.18 10.25 9.43
C TYR A 73 5.82 10.98 10.72
N PRO A 74 6.22 12.26 10.91
CA PRO A 74 5.86 13.00 12.13
C PRO A 74 4.36 13.05 12.44
N THR A 75 3.51 13.16 11.41
CA THR A 75 2.06 13.32 11.56
C THR A 75 1.26 12.25 10.83
N LYS A 76 1.90 11.23 10.25
CA LYS A 76 1.27 10.20 9.44
C LYS A 76 1.92 8.84 9.69
N ILE A 77 1.11 7.80 9.88
CA ILE A 77 1.58 6.41 9.89
C ILE A 77 0.82 5.60 8.87
N ILE A 78 1.53 4.74 8.13
CA ILE A 78 0.95 3.84 7.13
C ILE A 78 1.41 2.43 7.46
N ILE A 79 0.47 1.51 7.59
CA ILE A 79 0.73 0.09 7.79
C ILE A 79 0.01 -0.68 6.70
N LYS A 80 0.75 -1.54 6.02
CA LYS A 80 0.25 -2.35 4.91
C LYS A 80 0.64 -3.81 5.10
N THR A 81 -0.35 -4.69 5.11
CA THR A 81 -0.15 -6.11 5.46
C THR A 81 -0.91 -7.06 4.55
N CYS A 82 -0.34 -8.22 4.26
CA CYS A 82 -0.98 -9.30 3.50
C CYS A 82 -1.35 -10.50 4.39
N GLY A 83 -1.61 -11.66 3.79
CA GLY A 83 -1.94 -12.89 4.50
C GLY A 83 -3.25 -12.80 5.29
N THR A 84 -3.27 -13.45 6.44
CA THR A 84 -4.40 -13.42 7.40
C THR A 84 -4.21 -12.39 8.51
N THR A 85 -3.25 -11.47 8.36
CA THR A 85 -2.92 -10.45 9.36
C THR A 85 -4.12 -9.58 9.69
N GLN A 86 -4.32 -9.33 10.98
CA GLN A 86 -5.46 -8.58 11.52
C GLN A 86 -5.16 -7.09 11.69
N LEU A 87 -4.73 -6.42 10.62
CA LEU A 87 -4.27 -5.02 10.57
C LEU A 87 -5.04 -4.02 11.46
N LEU A 88 -6.37 -4.09 11.53
CA LEU A 88 -7.21 -3.12 12.23
C LEU A 88 -6.99 -3.17 13.75
N LYS A 89 -6.45 -4.27 14.29
CA LYS A 89 -6.02 -4.37 15.69
C LYS A 89 -4.84 -3.46 16.04
N SER A 90 -4.12 -2.94 15.04
CA SER A 90 -3.08 -1.92 15.28
C SER A 90 -3.66 -0.58 15.74
N ILE A 91 -4.93 -0.28 15.46
CA ILE A 91 -5.53 1.04 15.75
C ILE A 91 -5.51 1.36 17.25
N PRO A 92 -6.09 0.54 18.16
CA PRO A 92 -6.12 0.88 19.58
C PRO A 92 -4.76 1.17 20.23
N PRO A 93 -3.70 0.33 20.09
CA PRO A 93 -2.40 0.63 20.68
C PRO A 93 -1.75 1.86 20.04
N LEU A 94 -1.89 2.07 18.71
CA LEU A 94 -1.36 3.28 18.06
C LEU A 94 -1.98 4.56 18.62
N LEU A 95 -3.31 4.58 18.79
CA LEU A 95 -4.00 5.74 19.34
C LEU A 95 -3.61 6.00 20.80
N ARG A 96 -3.42 4.93 21.58
CA ARG A 96 -2.94 5.03 22.96
C ARG A 96 -1.56 5.68 23.02
N HIS A 97 -0.59 5.17 22.26
CA HIS A 97 0.77 5.72 22.26
C HIS A 97 0.83 7.15 21.72
N ALA A 98 0.17 7.41 20.58
CA ALA A 98 0.12 8.75 20.00
C ALA A 98 -0.46 9.78 20.98
N SER A 99 -1.55 9.43 21.69
CA SER A 99 -2.21 10.34 22.63
C SER A 99 -1.46 10.49 23.94
N LEU A 100 -1.10 9.38 24.61
CA LEU A 100 -0.54 9.42 25.97
C LEU A 100 0.93 9.81 25.99
N ASP A 101 1.72 9.34 25.03
CA ASP A 101 3.18 9.50 25.07
C ASP A 101 3.63 10.79 24.35
N LEU A 102 2.85 11.20 23.34
CA LEU A 102 3.20 12.28 22.40
C LEU A 102 2.20 13.44 22.35
N GLY A 103 1.00 13.33 22.96
CA GLY A 103 -0.02 14.38 22.90
C GLY A 103 -0.64 14.58 21.51
N LEU A 104 -0.50 13.61 20.61
CA LEU A 104 -1.04 13.65 19.25
C LEU A 104 -2.48 13.14 19.21
N THR A 105 -3.30 13.81 18.41
CA THR A 105 -4.72 13.51 18.22
C THR A 105 -4.98 13.06 16.78
N LEU A 106 -5.71 11.96 16.63
CA LEU A 106 -6.09 11.45 15.32
C LEU A 106 -7.00 12.44 14.59
N SER A 107 -6.70 12.69 13.31
CA SER A 107 -7.38 13.68 12.47
C SER A 107 -8.08 13.05 11.28
N SER A 108 -7.48 11.99 10.71
CA SER A 108 -8.06 11.22 9.62
C SER A 108 -7.61 9.76 9.66
N CYS A 109 -8.45 8.90 9.12
CA CYS A 109 -8.20 7.47 8.95
C CYS A 109 -8.66 7.08 7.54
N ARG A 110 -7.79 6.41 6.79
CA ARG A 110 -8.12 5.79 5.51
C ARG A 110 -7.74 4.32 5.54
N TYR A 111 -8.69 3.47 5.20
CA TYR A 111 -8.49 2.04 5.08
C TYR A 111 -8.90 1.58 3.67
N THR A 112 -8.00 0.87 3.00
CA THR A 112 -8.21 0.38 1.64
C THR A 112 -7.79 -1.07 1.48
N ARG A 113 -8.51 -1.80 0.63
CA ARG A 113 -8.09 -3.13 0.14
C ARG A 113 -8.78 -3.55 -1.14
N GLY A 114 -8.14 -4.48 -1.86
CA GLY A 114 -8.76 -5.22 -2.95
C GLY A 114 -9.72 -6.31 -2.48
N ASN A 115 -10.25 -7.08 -3.43
CA ASN A 115 -10.88 -8.37 -3.14
C ASN A 115 -9.81 -9.39 -2.79
N PHE A 116 -10.05 -10.17 -1.74
CA PHE A 116 -9.20 -11.30 -1.36
C PHE A 116 -9.26 -12.43 -2.40
N ILE A 117 -8.14 -13.10 -2.63
CA ILE A 117 -8.07 -14.36 -3.39
C ILE A 117 -8.70 -15.49 -2.57
N PHE A 118 -8.46 -15.49 -1.25
CA PHE A 118 -8.92 -16.48 -0.29
C PHE A 118 -9.83 -15.86 0.80
N PRO A 119 -11.00 -15.29 0.45
CA PRO A 119 -11.86 -14.58 1.40
C PRO A 119 -12.35 -15.44 2.56
N ARG A 120 -12.50 -16.76 2.35
CA ARG A 120 -12.92 -17.69 3.41
C ARG A 120 -11.84 -18.01 4.44
N ALA A 121 -10.58 -17.73 4.12
CA ALA A 121 -9.45 -17.92 5.03
C ALA A 121 -9.23 -16.68 5.93
N GLN A 122 -9.87 -15.56 5.61
CA GLN A 122 -9.69 -14.31 6.34
C GLN A 122 -10.40 -14.36 7.71
N PRO A 123 -9.71 -14.05 8.81
CA PRO A 123 -10.32 -14.00 10.13
C PRO A 123 -11.24 -12.77 10.26
N PHE A 124 -12.10 -12.77 11.27
CA PHE A 124 -12.80 -11.53 11.66
C PHE A 124 -11.78 -10.42 11.98
N PRO A 125 -12.03 -9.14 11.59
CA PRO A 125 -13.23 -8.62 10.92
C PRO A 125 -13.26 -8.78 9.39
N TYR A 126 -12.24 -9.35 8.77
CA TYR A 126 -12.04 -9.42 7.31
C TYR A 126 -12.87 -10.47 6.57
N THR A 127 -13.86 -11.07 7.23
CA THR A 127 -14.77 -12.03 6.59
C THR A 127 -15.68 -11.37 5.55
N ASN A 128 -15.93 -10.06 5.67
CA ASN A 128 -16.55 -9.21 4.67
C ASN A 128 -16.29 -7.73 5.01
N PHE A 129 -16.49 -6.85 4.03
CA PHE A 129 -16.21 -5.42 4.21
C PHE A 129 -17.13 -4.73 5.23
N GLN A 130 -18.37 -5.19 5.40
CA GLN A 130 -19.28 -4.59 6.37
C GLN A 130 -18.77 -4.76 7.81
N ASN A 131 -18.23 -5.94 8.14
CA ASN A 131 -17.63 -6.21 9.45
C ASN A 131 -16.38 -5.34 9.69
N GLU A 132 -15.57 -5.12 8.64
CA GLU A 132 -14.40 -4.23 8.71
C GLU A 132 -14.83 -2.78 9.00
N VAL A 133 -15.89 -2.30 8.34
CA VAL A 133 -16.46 -0.96 8.58
C VAL A 133 -16.97 -0.82 10.01
N VAL A 134 -17.73 -1.80 10.53
CA VAL A 134 -18.21 -1.78 11.92
C VAL A 134 -17.04 -1.72 12.90
N TYR A 135 -16.02 -2.57 12.69
CA TYR A 135 -14.82 -2.58 13.54
C TYR A 135 -14.08 -1.23 13.53
N LEU A 136 -13.93 -0.62 12.34
CA LEU A 136 -13.35 0.72 12.18
C LEU A 136 -14.17 1.77 12.93
N GLU A 137 -15.49 1.75 12.78
CA GLU A 137 -16.39 2.73 13.40
C GLU A 137 -16.37 2.66 14.93
N GLU A 138 -16.21 1.46 15.50
CA GLU A 138 -16.08 1.21 16.93
C GLU A 138 -14.68 1.56 17.48
N SER A 139 -13.63 1.37 16.66
CA SER A 139 -12.25 1.62 17.07
C SER A 139 -11.82 3.08 16.95
N LEU A 140 -12.51 3.88 16.13
CA LEU A 140 -12.15 5.27 15.85
C LEU A 140 -12.83 6.27 16.79
N PRO A 141 -12.13 7.35 17.20
CA PRO A 141 -12.72 8.42 17.99
C PRO A 141 -13.97 9.02 17.35
N ALA A 142 -14.95 9.39 18.18
CA ALA A 142 -16.19 10.03 17.74
C ALA A 142 -15.96 11.38 17.02
N ALA A 143 -14.81 12.03 17.27
CA ALA A 143 -14.41 13.27 16.61
C ALA A 143 -14.24 13.11 15.09
N LEU A 144 -13.89 11.91 14.59
CA LEU A 144 -13.83 11.63 13.16
C LEU A 144 -15.25 11.34 12.64
N CYS A 145 -16.10 12.36 12.62
CA CYS A 145 -17.52 12.22 12.32
C CYS A 145 -17.86 12.20 10.82
N TYR A 146 -16.96 12.68 9.95
CA TYR A 146 -17.14 12.60 8.51
C TYR A 146 -16.65 11.25 8.01
N ARG A 147 -17.55 10.28 7.95
CA ARG A 147 -17.25 8.88 7.61
C ARG A 147 -17.91 8.48 6.29
N LYS A 148 -17.20 7.71 5.47
CA LYS A 148 -17.75 7.08 4.27
C LYS A 148 -17.08 5.74 4.02
N ALA A 149 -17.89 4.72 3.75
CA ALA A 149 -17.45 3.44 3.22
C ALA A 149 -18.08 3.22 1.85
N SER A 150 -17.29 2.73 0.89
CA SER A 150 -17.78 2.44 -0.47
C SER A 150 -16.98 1.29 -1.06
N VAL A 151 -17.65 0.48 -1.89
CA VAL A 151 -17.04 -0.59 -2.67
C VAL A 151 -17.10 -0.17 -4.13
N MET A 152 -15.96 0.22 -4.68
CA MET A 152 -15.83 0.66 -6.05
C MET A 152 -15.77 -0.56 -6.98
N PRO A 153 -16.77 -0.79 -7.84
CA PRO A 153 -16.87 -2.02 -8.62
C PRO A 153 -15.94 -2.02 -9.83
N SER A 154 -15.53 -3.22 -10.24
CA SER A 154 -14.94 -3.46 -11.57
C SER A 154 -15.93 -4.17 -12.49
N LYS A 155 -15.70 -4.06 -13.80
CA LYS A 155 -16.33 -4.96 -14.78
C LYS A 155 -15.71 -6.36 -14.79
N THR A 156 -14.54 -6.53 -14.15
CA THR A 156 -13.93 -7.83 -13.87
C THR A 156 -14.47 -8.35 -12.54
N PRO A 157 -15.29 -9.43 -12.52
CA PRO A 157 -16.09 -9.81 -11.34
C PRO A 157 -15.28 -10.10 -10.06
N SER A 158 -14.02 -10.51 -10.19
CA SER A 158 -13.12 -10.77 -9.06
C SER A 158 -12.46 -9.52 -8.50
N HIS A 159 -12.63 -8.34 -9.09
CA HIS A 159 -11.96 -7.11 -8.66
C HIS A 159 -12.95 -6.06 -8.16
N ALA A 160 -12.66 -5.51 -6.99
CA ALA A 160 -13.33 -4.35 -6.44
C ALA A 160 -12.35 -3.66 -5.49
N TRP A 161 -12.55 -2.35 -5.28
CA TRP A 161 -11.75 -1.57 -4.36
C TRP A 161 -12.61 -1.12 -3.18
N HIS A 162 -12.26 -1.58 -1.99
CA HIS A 162 -12.98 -1.26 -0.77
C HIS A 162 -12.27 -0.09 -0.11
N VAL A 163 -13.03 0.96 0.19
CA VAL A 163 -12.48 2.19 0.76
C VAL A 163 -13.35 2.59 1.94
N PHE A 164 -12.72 2.76 3.09
CA PHE A 164 -13.28 3.46 4.23
C PHE A 164 -12.44 4.70 4.49
N SER A 165 -13.10 5.84 4.72
CA SER A 165 -12.45 7.07 5.16
C SER A 165 -13.23 7.72 6.29
N ALA A 166 -12.51 8.27 7.26
CA ALA A 166 -13.04 9.03 8.39
C ALA A 166 -12.17 10.26 8.67
N SER A 167 -12.78 11.39 9.00
CA SER A 167 -12.07 12.66 9.24
C SER A 167 -12.78 13.53 10.26
N THR A 168 -12.03 14.38 10.96
CA THR A 168 -12.58 15.44 11.83
C THR A 168 -13.13 16.63 11.04
N GLN A 169 -12.75 16.78 9.77
CA GLN A 169 -13.20 17.86 8.90
C GLN A 169 -13.74 17.33 7.57
N ASN A 170 -14.83 17.93 7.07
CA ASN A 170 -15.38 17.59 5.76
C ASN A 170 -14.56 18.28 4.67
N THR A 171 -13.50 17.63 4.20
CA THR A 171 -12.62 18.18 3.16
C THR A 171 -13.05 17.81 1.75
N THR A 172 -14.29 17.34 1.53
CA THR A 172 -14.82 17.12 0.17
C THR A 172 -14.82 18.42 -0.65
N CYS A 173 -14.76 19.58 0.01
CA CYS A 173 -14.55 20.89 -0.61
C CYS A 173 -13.56 21.71 0.24
N ARG A 174 -12.28 21.82 -0.15
CA ARG A 174 -11.38 22.85 0.40
C ARG A 174 -10.86 23.75 -0.72
N PHE A 175 -11.11 25.05 -0.53
CA PHE A 175 -10.32 26.13 -1.10
C PHE A 175 -9.22 26.44 -0.07
N GLY A 176 -7.95 26.09 -0.34
CA GLY A 176 -6.82 26.52 0.49
C GLY A 176 -5.56 25.67 0.34
N ASP A 177 -4.44 26.35 0.07
CA ASP A 177 -3.06 25.88 -0.16
C ASP A 177 -2.52 24.91 0.91
N SER A 178 -2.76 23.60 0.78
CA SER A 178 -1.94 22.60 1.47
C SER A 178 -1.07 21.87 0.45
N ASP A 179 0.25 21.80 0.70
CA ASP A 179 1.22 21.14 -0.22
C ASP A 179 0.85 19.67 -0.53
N ASP A 180 -0.01 19.04 0.29
CA ASP A 180 -0.50 17.66 0.13
C ASP A 180 -1.59 17.54 -0.96
N ASP A 181 -2.26 18.64 -1.35
CA ASP A 181 -3.26 18.64 -2.43
C ASP A 181 -2.64 18.36 -3.81
N ASP A 182 -1.32 18.55 -3.90
CA ASP A 182 -0.53 18.31 -5.10
C ASP A 182 0.05 16.89 -5.14
N LEU A 183 -0.10 16.10 -4.07
CA LEU A 183 0.33 14.72 -4.04
C LEU A 183 -0.79 13.77 -4.47
N TYR A 184 -0.38 12.63 -5.01
CA TYR A 184 -1.26 11.50 -5.26
C TYR A 184 -0.61 10.20 -4.77
N THR A 185 -1.43 9.27 -4.32
CA THR A 185 -1.02 7.91 -3.99
C THR A 185 -1.52 6.97 -5.08
N LEU A 186 -0.63 6.15 -5.63
CA LEU A 186 -1.00 5.02 -6.49
C LEU A 186 -0.88 3.74 -5.69
N GLU A 187 -1.95 2.96 -5.64
CA GLU A 187 -1.97 1.60 -5.11
C GLU A 187 -2.27 0.65 -6.27
N ILE A 188 -1.28 -0.15 -6.64
CA ILE A 188 -1.31 -1.02 -7.80
C ILE A 188 -1.33 -2.46 -7.32
N CYS A 189 -2.28 -3.24 -7.80
CA CYS A 189 -2.38 -4.67 -7.56
C CYS A 189 -2.26 -5.42 -8.89
N MET A 190 -1.42 -6.44 -8.92
CA MET A 190 -1.08 -7.22 -10.12
C MET A 190 -1.28 -8.69 -9.80
N THR A 191 -2.06 -9.39 -10.61
CA THR A 191 -2.32 -10.82 -10.47
C THR A 191 -1.98 -11.55 -11.76
N GLU A 192 -1.81 -12.87 -11.66
CA GLU A 192 -1.45 -13.71 -12.81
C GLU A 192 -0.15 -13.21 -13.45
N LEU A 193 0.89 -13.09 -12.62
CA LEU A 193 2.21 -12.63 -13.01
C LEU A 193 2.83 -13.59 -14.06
N ASP A 194 3.68 -13.06 -14.94
CA ASP A 194 4.45 -13.88 -15.88
C ASP A 194 5.32 -14.88 -15.11
N ARG A 195 5.15 -16.18 -15.40
CA ARG A 195 5.79 -17.27 -14.66
C ARG A 195 7.32 -17.22 -14.72
N ASP A 196 7.90 -16.79 -15.83
CA ASP A 196 9.36 -16.75 -15.97
C ASP A 196 9.93 -15.55 -15.21
N LEU A 197 9.21 -14.42 -15.15
CA LEU A 197 9.61 -13.26 -14.35
C LEU A 197 9.39 -13.50 -12.85
N ALA A 198 8.27 -14.12 -12.46
CA ALA A 198 7.95 -14.44 -11.07
C ALA A 198 9.00 -15.39 -10.43
N ARG A 199 9.63 -16.26 -11.22
CA ARG A 199 10.72 -17.14 -10.77
C ARG A 199 11.92 -16.39 -10.17
N ASN A 200 12.13 -15.12 -10.54
CA ASN A 200 13.22 -14.32 -9.98
C ASN A 200 13.02 -14.00 -8.49
N PHE A 201 11.82 -14.21 -7.94
CA PHE A 201 11.50 -14.02 -6.53
C PHE A 201 11.48 -15.33 -5.73
N PHE A 202 12.05 -16.41 -6.28
CA PHE A 202 12.31 -17.65 -5.56
C PHE A 202 13.78 -17.72 -5.15
N ARG A 203 14.03 -18.17 -3.92
CA ARG A 203 15.38 -18.48 -3.48
C ARG A 203 15.86 -19.76 -4.15
N ARG A 204 17.15 -19.81 -4.46
CA ARG A 204 17.76 -21.02 -5.03
C ARG A 204 17.93 -22.06 -3.94
N PRO A 205 17.70 -23.36 -4.22
CA PRO A 205 18.00 -24.41 -3.26
C PRO A 205 19.47 -24.33 -2.81
N GLY A 206 19.70 -24.29 -1.50
CA GLY A 206 21.04 -24.17 -0.92
C GLY A 206 21.61 -22.74 -0.91
N ASP A 207 20.80 -21.72 -1.19
CA ASP A 207 21.18 -20.31 -0.99
C ASP A 207 21.26 -20.00 0.51
N ASP A 208 22.49 -19.79 0.99
CA ASP A 208 22.87 -19.56 2.38
C ASP A 208 22.92 -18.06 2.75
N LYS A 209 22.54 -17.17 1.83
CA LYS A 209 22.39 -15.73 2.11
C LYS A 209 21.32 -15.45 3.17
N ASN A 210 21.48 -14.36 3.90
CA ASN A 210 20.38 -13.83 4.71
C ASN A 210 19.35 -13.10 3.82
N GLY A 211 18.19 -12.77 4.39
CA GLY A 211 17.09 -12.14 3.67
C GLY A 211 17.48 -10.81 3.02
N ASP A 212 18.27 -9.96 3.69
CA ASP A 212 18.74 -8.69 3.13
C ASP A 212 19.65 -8.89 1.90
N SER A 213 20.61 -9.81 1.97
CA SER A 213 21.56 -10.03 0.86
C SER A 213 20.86 -10.66 -0.35
N ALA A 214 19.93 -11.58 -0.11
CA ALA A 214 19.11 -12.16 -1.16
C ALA A 214 18.10 -11.15 -1.73
N GLY A 215 17.55 -10.26 -0.89
CA GLY A 215 16.68 -9.16 -1.30
C GLY A 215 17.37 -8.24 -2.31
N LYS A 216 18.58 -7.79 -2.00
CA LYS A 216 19.40 -6.96 -2.91
C LYS A 216 19.65 -7.63 -4.26
N GLU A 217 19.97 -8.92 -4.25
CA GLU A 217 20.15 -9.69 -5.50
C GLU A 217 18.85 -9.72 -6.32
N MET A 218 17.69 -9.94 -5.68
CA MET A 218 16.39 -9.90 -6.35
C MET A 218 16.09 -8.51 -6.92
N THR A 219 16.35 -7.44 -6.18
CA THR A 219 16.17 -6.05 -6.62
C THR A 219 16.96 -5.74 -7.89
N GLU A 220 18.24 -6.13 -7.91
CA GLU A 220 19.13 -5.93 -9.05
C GLU A 220 18.72 -6.77 -10.25
N LEU A 221 18.46 -8.07 -10.04
CA LEU A 221 18.11 -9.03 -11.07
C LEU A 221 16.82 -8.65 -11.80
N THR A 222 15.81 -8.23 -11.05
CA THR A 222 14.47 -7.91 -11.57
C THR A 222 14.40 -6.51 -12.18
N GLY A 223 15.34 -5.64 -11.85
CA GLY A 223 15.34 -4.24 -12.28
C GLY A 223 14.39 -3.35 -11.46
N ILE A 224 13.96 -3.78 -10.27
CA ILE A 224 13.13 -2.96 -9.36
C ILE A 224 13.81 -1.63 -9.03
N SER A 225 15.14 -1.61 -8.90
CA SER A 225 15.92 -0.37 -8.69
C SER A 225 15.72 0.68 -9.79
N GLN A 226 15.25 0.28 -10.97
CA GLN A 226 15.02 1.16 -12.11
C GLN A 226 13.60 1.73 -12.16
N ILE A 227 12.70 1.34 -11.24
CA ILE A 227 11.36 1.92 -11.12
C ILE A 227 11.47 3.38 -10.63
N ASN A 228 12.26 3.61 -9.58
CA ASN A 228 12.69 4.93 -9.15
C ASN A 228 14.19 4.92 -8.82
N PRO A 229 15.07 5.32 -9.76
CA PRO A 229 16.52 5.31 -9.56
C PRO A 229 17.03 6.25 -8.46
N ARG A 230 16.21 7.17 -7.95
CA ARG A 230 16.58 8.10 -6.87
C ARG A 230 16.30 7.52 -5.48
N ALA A 231 15.43 6.51 -5.40
CA ALA A 231 15.01 5.95 -4.13
C ALA A 231 16.14 5.15 -3.47
N LEU A 232 16.34 5.35 -2.18
CA LEU A 232 17.08 4.41 -1.35
C LEU A 232 16.16 3.22 -1.04
N ILE A 233 16.59 2.03 -1.45
CA ILE A 233 15.82 0.79 -1.31
C ILE A 233 16.29 0.01 -0.08
N CYS A 234 15.32 -0.42 0.72
CA CYS A 234 15.45 -1.39 1.79
C CYS A 234 14.63 -2.62 1.40
N ASP A 235 15.31 -3.71 1.03
CA ASP A 235 14.75 -4.90 0.41
C ASP A 235 15.01 -6.16 1.25
N PHE A 236 14.11 -7.13 1.12
CA PHE A 236 14.18 -8.37 1.87
C PHE A 236 13.57 -9.52 1.07
N ALA A 237 14.30 -10.64 0.98
CA ALA A 237 13.81 -11.87 0.38
C ALA A 237 13.39 -12.89 1.46
N PHE A 238 12.24 -13.52 1.25
CA PHE A 238 11.69 -14.56 2.13
C PHE A 238 12.04 -15.96 1.65
N ASP A 239 11.95 -16.93 2.55
CA ASP A 239 12.27 -18.34 2.29
C ASP A 239 11.01 -19.21 2.30
N PRO A 240 10.79 -20.08 1.28
CA PRO A 240 11.65 -20.35 0.12
C PRO A 240 11.50 -19.33 -1.02
N CYS A 241 10.52 -18.43 -0.94
CA CYS A 241 10.23 -17.42 -1.94
C CYS A 241 9.48 -16.24 -1.34
N GLY A 242 9.34 -15.18 -2.14
CA GLY A 242 8.69 -13.95 -1.73
C GLY A 242 9.68 -12.82 -1.55
N TYR A 243 9.20 -11.59 -1.73
CA TYR A 243 10.01 -10.39 -1.69
C TYR A 243 9.21 -9.21 -1.16
N SER A 244 9.86 -8.38 -0.34
CA SER A 244 9.32 -7.09 0.11
C SER A 244 10.39 -6.02 0.01
N MET A 245 10.00 -4.80 -0.32
CA MET A 245 10.89 -3.64 -0.22
C MET A 245 10.14 -2.37 0.12
N ASN A 246 10.86 -1.47 0.79
CA ASN A 246 10.51 -0.08 0.93
C ASN A 246 11.51 0.78 0.17
N GLY A 247 11.02 1.78 -0.55
CA GLY A 247 11.82 2.83 -1.18
C GLY A 247 11.56 4.16 -0.50
N ILE A 248 12.61 4.95 -0.26
CA ILE A 248 12.52 6.30 0.26
C ILE A 248 13.17 7.30 -0.72
N ASP A 249 12.43 8.32 -1.15
CA ASP A 249 12.87 9.38 -2.04
C ASP A 249 12.34 10.71 -1.52
N GLY A 250 13.17 11.44 -0.77
CA GLY A 250 12.73 12.61 -0.02
C GLY A 250 11.61 12.26 0.96
N ASP A 251 10.49 12.99 0.88
CA ASP A 251 9.28 12.81 1.70
C ASP A 251 8.31 11.76 1.14
N ARG A 252 8.70 11.04 0.08
CA ARG A 252 7.86 10.08 -0.61
C ARG A 252 8.34 8.66 -0.35
N HIS A 253 7.39 7.80 -0.02
CA HIS A 253 7.64 6.37 0.09
C HIS A 253 7.15 5.64 -1.16
N SER A 254 7.72 4.46 -1.36
CA SER A 254 7.17 3.42 -2.21
C SER A 254 7.34 2.05 -1.56
N THR A 255 6.51 1.08 -1.91
CA THR A 255 6.67 -0.30 -1.44
C THR A 255 6.25 -1.31 -2.49
N ILE A 256 6.91 -2.47 -2.51
CA ILE A 256 6.55 -3.63 -3.34
C ILE A 256 6.46 -4.85 -2.45
N HIS A 257 5.41 -5.66 -2.64
CA HIS A 257 5.28 -6.99 -2.03
C HIS A 257 4.98 -8.01 -3.12
N VAL A 258 5.65 -9.15 -3.08
CA VAL A 258 5.54 -10.19 -4.12
C VAL A 258 5.30 -11.56 -3.51
N THR A 259 4.21 -12.20 -3.95
CA THR A 259 3.86 -13.61 -3.75
C THR A 259 3.99 -14.30 -5.11
N PRO A 260 5.13 -14.95 -5.41
CA PRO A 260 5.42 -15.42 -6.77
C PRO A 260 4.80 -16.78 -7.13
N GLU A 261 4.13 -17.45 -6.19
CA GLU A 261 3.59 -18.80 -6.38
C GLU A 261 2.54 -18.89 -7.49
N ASP A 262 2.63 -19.95 -8.30
CA ASP A 262 1.72 -20.19 -9.42
C ASP A 262 0.29 -20.48 -8.94
N GLY A 263 -0.70 -19.99 -9.70
CA GLY A 263 -2.13 -20.12 -9.40
C GLY A 263 -2.72 -19.04 -8.50
N TYR A 264 -1.90 -18.35 -7.70
CA TYR A 264 -2.30 -17.21 -6.87
C TYR A 264 -1.22 -16.12 -6.83
N SER A 265 -0.43 -16.03 -7.91
CA SER A 265 0.66 -15.07 -8.00
C SER A 265 0.13 -13.65 -7.91
N TYR A 266 0.77 -12.86 -7.06
CA TYR A 266 0.38 -11.51 -6.72
C TYR A 266 1.63 -10.64 -6.55
N ALA A 267 1.55 -9.42 -7.06
CA ALA A 267 2.48 -8.36 -6.71
C ALA A 267 1.71 -7.07 -6.48
N SER A 268 2.19 -6.26 -5.54
CA SER A 268 1.71 -4.90 -5.36
C SER A 268 2.82 -3.89 -5.58
N PHE A 269 2.43 -2.70 -5.98
CA PHE A 269 3.30 -1.54 -5.93
C PHE A 269 2.51 -0.35 -5.38
N GLU A 270 3.04 0.33 -4.39
CA GLU A 270 2.49 1.59 -3.91
C GLU A 270 3.55 2.68 -4.01
N CYS A 271 3.14 3.88 -4.41
CA CYS A 271 4.02 5.04 -4.40
C CYS A 271 3.26 6.34 -4.23
N VAL A 272 3.97 7.35 -3.72
CA VAL A 272 3.52 8.74 -3.69
C VAL A 272 4.21 9.52 -4.82
N GLY A 273 3.42 10.26 -5.60
CA GLY A 273 3.90 11.19 -6.62
C GLY A 273 3.24 12.56 -6.47
N SER A 274 3.63 13.53 -7.31
CA SER A 274 3.03 14.86 -7.35
C SER A 274 2.53 15.21 -8.74
N VAL A 275 1.46 16.01 -8.82
CA VAL A 275 0.96 16.53 -10.09
C VAL A 275 1.93 17.46 -10.81
N TYR A 276 2.89 18.05 -10.07
CA TYR A 276 3.98 18.88 -10.60
C TYR A 276 5.20 18.08 -11.05
N ASP A 277 5.27 16.79 -10.74
CA ASP A 277 6.32 15.94 -11.28
C ASP A 277 6.23 15.93 -12.83
N ASP A 278 7.33 15.57 -13.48
CA ASP A 278 7.34 15.40 -14.92
C ASP A 278 6.23 14.41 -15.30
N ARG A 279 5.37 14.78 -16.25
CA ARG A 279 4.27 13.93 -16.70
C ARG A 279 4.78 12.58 -17.21
N GLU A 280 6.00 12.53 -17.70
CA GLU A 280 6.65 11.30 -18.15
C GLU A 280 7.19 10.43 -16.99
N ASP A 281 7.32 10.96 -15.76
CA ASP A 281 7.79 10.18 -14.60
C ASP A 281 6.82 9.04 -14.29
N VAL A 282 5.52 9.34 -14.14
CA VAL A 282 4.50 8.31 -13.86
C VAL A 282 4.40 7.28 -14.98
N VAL A 283 4.56 7.72 -16.23
CA VAL A 283 4.55 6.84 -17.41
C VAL A 283 5.77 5.91 -17.40
N ARG A 284 6.97 6.45 -17.16
CA ARG A 284 8.21 5.67 -17.05
C ARG A 284 8.16 4.69 -15.90
N MET A 285 7.66 5.12 -14.74
CA MET A 285 7.47 4.28 -13.57
C MET A 285 6.50 3.12 -13.88
N LEU A 286 5.30 3.40 -14.38
CA LEU A 286 4.29 2.37 -14.70
C LEU A 286 4.81 1.38 -15.74
N LYS A 287 5.54 1.87 -16.74
CA LYS A 287 6.22 1.02 -17.73
C LYS A 287 7.23 0.08 -17.08
N LYS A 288 8.01 0.56 -16.12
CA LYS A 288 8.97 -0.27 -15.39
C LYS A 288 8.27 -1.31 -14.53
N VAL A 289 7.22 -0.93 -13.80
CA VAL A 289 6.40 -1.87 -13.02
C VAL A 289 5.86 -3.00 -13.91
N VAL A 290 5.26 -2.66 -15.06
CA VAL A 290 4.77 -3.67 -16.01
C VAL A 290 5.89 -4.52 -16.60
N GLN A 291 7.08 -3.98 -16.82
CA GLN A 291 8.23 -4.75 -17.31
C GLN A 291 8.75 -5.75 -16.28
N VAL A 292 8.74 -5.39 -14.99
CA VAL A 292 9.19 -6.26 -13.88
C VAL A 292 8.25 -7.46 -13.72
N PHE A 293 6.92 -7.22 -13.74
CA PHE A 293 5.95 -8.23 -13.34
C PHE A 293 5.16 -8.86 -14.49
N ARG A 294 4.96 -8.12 -15.59
CA ARG A 294 4.14 -8.48 -16.76
C ARG A 294 2.84 -9.23 -16.38
N PRO A 295 1.94 -8.58 -15.62
CA PRO A 295 0.73 -9.23 -15.14
C PRO A 295 -0.31 -9.42 -16.25
N ALA A 296 -1.13 -10.47 -16.17
CA ALA A 296 -2.29 -10.60 -17.03
C ALA A 296 -3.43 -9.65 -16.61
N THR A 297 -3.55 -9.38 -15.31
CA THR A 297 -4.55 -8.46 -14.75
C THR A 297 -3.88 -7.46 -13.79
N MET A 298 -4.21 -6.18 -13.94
CA MET A 298 -3.67 -5.09 -13.13
C MET A 298 -4.81 -4.16 -12.71
N SER A 299 -4.86 -3.76 -11.45
CA SER A 299 -5.74 -2.68 -10.99
C SER A 299 -4.93 -1.56 -10.37
N VAL A 300 -5.40 -0.33 -10.56
CA VAL A 300 -4.76 0.87 -10.05
C VAL A 300 -5.81 1.70 -9.32
N SER A 301 -5.60 1.92 -8.03
CA SER A 301 -6.30 2.96 -7.27
C SER A 301 -5.42 4.20 -7.25
N THR A 302 -5.96 5.32 -7.72
CA THR A 302 -5.33 6.63 -7.62
C THR A 302 -6.11 7.44 -6.61
N THR A 303 -5.48 7.85 -5.52
CA THR A 303 -6.08 8.80 -4.60
C THR A 303 -5.38 10.13 -4.71
N CYS A 304 -6.13 11.20 -4.99
CA CYS A 304 -5.61 12.55 -5.16
C CYS A 304 -6.68 13.58 -4.77
N ALA A 305 -6.24 14.74 -4.28
CA ALA A 305 -7.12 15.89 -4.12
C ALA A 305 -7.47 16.56 -5.46
N SER A 306 -6.62 16.41 -6.49
CA SER A 306 -6.79 17.04 -7.80
C SER A 306 -7.14 16.05 -8.94
N HIS A 307 -7.87 16.54 -9.95
CA HIS A 307 -8.43 15.70 -11.02
C HIS A 307 -7.42 15.19 -12.07
N GLU A 308 -6.18 15.67 -12.12
CA GLU A 308 -5.29 15.40 -13.27
C GLU A 308 -4.58 14.03 -13.24
N ALA A 309 -4.31 13.46 -12.06
CA ALA A 309 -3.38 12.34 -11.92
C ALA A 309 -3.85 11.02 -12.60
N TRP A 310 -5.13 10.65 -12.44
CA TRP A 310 -5.66 9.37 -12.91
C TRP A 310 -5.79 9.28 -14.44
N THR A 311 -5.93 10.41 -15.14
CA THR A 311 -6.02 10.43 -16.62
C THR A 311 -4.75 9.89 -17.29
N ARG A 312 -3.60 9.99 -16.59
CA ARG A 312 -2.29 9.57 -17.08
C ARG A 312 -2.09 8.05 -16.98
N VAL A 313 -2.74 7.37 -16.03
CA VAL A 313 -2.58 5.94 -15.79
C VAL A 313 -2.99 5.11 -17.00
N ALA A 314 -4.18 5.36 -17.56
CA ALA A 314 -4.63 4.63 -18.74
C ALA A 314 -3.74 4.88 -19.96
N GLY A 315 -3.34 6.14 -20.18
CA GLY A 315 -2.42 6.52 -21.25
C GLY A 315 -1.05 5.83 -21.15
N ALA A 316 -0.58 5.56 -19.94
CA ALA A 316 0.68 4.84 -19.72
C ALA A 316 0.56 3.33 -19.98
N LEU A 317 -0.55 2.71 -19.56
CA LEU A 317 -0.72 1.25 -19.56
C LEU A 317 -1.22 0.67 -20.90
N GLU A 318 -2.09 1.40 -21.62
CA GLU A 318 -2.64 0.91 -22.90
C GLU A 318 -1.59 0.64 -23.99
N PRO A 319 -0.58 1.50 -24.19
CA PRO A 319 0.52 1.23 -25.14
C PRO A 319 1.34 -0.01 -24.77
N LEU A 320 1.32 -0.43 -23.50
CA LEU A 320 2.01 -1.62 -23.01
C LEU A 320 1.19 -2.91 -23.20
N GLY A 321 -0.01 -2.80 -23.79
CA GLY A 321 -0.88 -3.95 -24.06
C GLY A 321 -1.95 -4.21 -22.99
N LEU A 322 -1.98 -3.41 -21.92
CA LEU A 322 -2.96 -3.51 -20.83
C LEU A 322 -4.18 -2.64 -21.14
N LYS A 323 -5.29 -3.25 -21.56
CA LYS A 323 -6.51 -2.53 -21.94
C LYS A 323 -7.34 -2.20 -20.71
N CYS A 324 -7.71 -0.93 -20.54
CA CYS A 324 -8.64 -0.49 -19.50
C CYS A 324 -10.02 -1.15 -19.70
N ARG A 325 -10.57 -1.76 -18.64
CA ARG A 325 -11.86 -2.47 -18.62
C ARG A 325 -12.91 -1.72 -17.81
N SER A 326 -12.51 -1.15 -16.68
CA SER A 326 -13.38 -0.31 -15.85
C SER A 326 -12.63 0.88 -15.31
N CYS A 327 -13.39 1.94 -15.05
CA CYS A 327 -12.98 3.11 -14.30
C CYS A 327 -14.17 3.47 -13.41
N ALA A 328 -13.96 3.48 -12.10
CA ALA A 328 -14.91 3.96 -11.12
C ALA A 328 -14.24 5.11 -10.36
N ALA A 329 -15.00 6.15 -10.03
CA ALA A 329 -14.51 7.26 -9.23
C ALA A 329 -15.52 7.54 -8.12
N ASP A 330 -15.01 7.88 -6.94
CA ASP A 330 -15.83 8.26 -5.80
C ASP A 330 -15.06 9.24 -4.90
N GLU A 331 -15.77 10.11 -4.21
CA GLU A 331 -15.19 11.13 -3.33
C GLU A 331 -15.28 10.70 -1.87
N PHE A 332 -14.21 10.88 -1.10
CA PHE A 332 -14.14 10.49 0.30
C PHE A 332 -13.66 11.65 1.18
N PRO A 333 -14.17 11.76 2.43
CA PRO A 333 -13.64 12.71 3.40
C PRO A 333 -12.13 12.52 3.60
N ALA A 334 -11.35 13.58 3.78
CA ALA A 334 -9.88 13.59 3.93
C ALA A 334 -9.05 13.02 2.76
N ALA A 335 -9.61 12.14 1.93
CA ALA A 335 -8.89 11.46 0.86
C ALA A 335 -9.12 12.08 -0.53
N GLY A 336 -10.10 12.98 -0.67
CA GLY A 336 -10.43 13.59 -1.96
C GLY A 336 -11.05 12.57 -2.92
N THR A 337 -10.64 12.62 -4.19
CA THR A 337 -11.12 11.69 -5.21
C THR A 337 -10.29 10.41 -5.19
N VAL A 338 -10.97 9.26 -5.09
CA VAL A 338 -10.38 7.95 -5.36
C VAL A 338 -10.87 7.49 -6.73
N VAL A 339 -9.95 7.13 -7.62
CA VAL A 339 -10.25 6.56 -8.93
C VAL A 339 -9.69 5.14 -9.00
N TYR A 340 -10.55 4.17 -9.25
CA TYR A 340 -10.19 2.76 -9.38
C TYR A 340 -10.34 2.31 -10.83
N GLN A 341 -9.22 1.93 -11.43
CA GLN A 341 -9.13 1.44 -12.80
C GLN A 341 -8.69 -0.02 -12.82
N THR A 342 -9.27 -0.81 -13.73
CA THR A 342 -8.80 -2.18 -13.97
C THR A 342 -8.39 -2.38 -15.41
N PHE A 343 -7.33 -3.14 -15.60
CA PHE A 343 -6.67 -3.39 -16.87
C PHE A 343 -6.44 -4.89 -17.04
N VAL A 344 -6.57 -5.36 -18.27
CA VAL A 344 -6.33 -6.77 -18.64
C VAL A 344 -5.46 -6.81 -19.88
N ASP A 345 -4.46 -7.69 -19.91
CA ASP A 345 -3.62 -7.92 -21.08
C ASP A 345 -4.48 -8.32 -22.28
N ARG A 346 -4.26 -7.64 -23.41
CA ARG A 346 -4.93 -7.92 -24.68
C ARG A 346 -4.68 -9.35 -25.18
N ARG A 347 -3.57 -9.97 -24.80
CA ARG A 347 -3.19 -11.32 -25.26
C ARG A 347 -3.94 -12.43 -24.54
N SER A 348 -4.41 -12.20 -23.32
CA SER A 348 -5.15 -13.19 -22.51
C SER A 348 -6.45 -13.65 -23.16
N ASN A 349 -7.09 -12.80 -23.97
CA ASN A 349 -8.33 -13.14 -24.69
C ASN A 349 -8.14 -14.19 -25.82
N ASN A 350 -6.91 -14.44 -26.28
CA ASN A 350 -6.68 -15.39 -27.37
C ASN A 350 -6.45 -16.84 -26.91
N TYR A 351 -6.15 -17.06 -25.62
CA TYR A 351 -5.97 -18.42 -25.10
C TYR A 351 -7.30 -19.11 -24.75
N ASN A 352 -8.33 -18.37 -24.33
CA ASN A 352 -9.65 -18.94 -24.00
C ASN A 352 -10.54 -19.24 -25.21
N ASN A 353 -10.12 -18.90 -26.43
CA ASN A 353 -10.86 -19.21 -27.67
C ASN A 353 -10.27 -20.41 -28.45
N LYS A 354 -9.35 -21.17 -27.85
CA LYS A 354 -8.70 -22.34 -28.47
C LYS A 354 -8.75 -23.63 -27.65
N SER A 355 -9.59 -23.70 -26.63
CA SER A 355 -9.87 -24.94 -25.87
C SER A 355 -11.23 -25.50 -26.23
#